data_AF-A0A7T4B7C8-F1
#
_entry.id   AF-A0A7T4B7C8-F1
#
_cell.length_a   1.000
_cell.length_b   1.000
_cell.length_c   1.000
_cell.angle_alpha   90.00
_cell.angle_beta   90.00
_cell.angle_gamma   90.00
#
_symmetry.space_group_name_H-M   'P 1'
#
loop_
_entity.id
_entity.type
_entity.pdbx_description
1 polymer ?
#
loop_
_entity_poly.entity_id
_entity_poly.type
_entity_poly.pdbx_seq_one_letter_code
_entity_poly.pdbx_strand_id
1 'polypeptide(L)'
;MAVQLPQRPRAHELEVQSENFFWQNLPAGWICDKPQHDYGVDLRLGLTTDGQITGQQLVVQLKASEIANAADYVVVRLEVTTLALLRQMLEVAILVKYIAAEREAYWLLLKDFTAEPMGGQRTVSVRIPKVNRLSANPWPFIGQHVQAVHFRKLNANRPGHPQQ
;
A
#
# COMPACT_ATOMS: atom_id res chain seq x y z
N MET A 1 -2.90 -27.29 38.38
CA MET A 1 -2.63 -27.34 36.92
C MET A 1 -2.53 -25.90 36.42
N ALA A 2 -1.43 -25.53 35.76
CA ALA A 2 -1.33 -24.20 35.16
C ALA A 2 -2.21 -24.16 33.90
N VAL A 3 -3.10 -23.17 33.81
CA VAL A 3 -3.93 -22.96 32.61
C VAL A 3 -3.02 -22.52 31.48
N GLN A 4 -2.98 -23.28 30.39
CA GLN A 4 -2.22 -22.95 29.20
C GLN A 4 -3.10 -22.10 28.28
N LEU A 5 -2.83 -20.79 28.24
CA LEU A 5 -3.57 -19.83 27.43
C LEU A 5 -2.91 -19.65 26.04
N PRO A 6 -3.70 -19.38 24.98
CA PRO A 6 -3.16 -19.03 23.68
C PRO A 6 -2.20 -17.83 23.79
N GLN A 7 -1.04 -17.96 23.15
CA GLN A 7 -0.09 -16.86 23.01
C GLN A 7 -0.36 -16.12 21.72
N ARG A 8 -0.33 -14.79 21.74
CA ARG A 8 -0.43 -13.98 20.53
C ARG A 8 0.94 -13.96 19.83
N PRO A 9 1.07 -14.46 18.59
CA PRO A 9 2.31 -14.35 17.85
C PRO A 9 2.73 -12.90 17.62
N ARG A 10 4.03 -12.60 17.74
CA ARG A 10 4.59 -11.26 17.48
C ARG A 10 4.25 -10.73 16.08
N ALA A 11 4.17 -11.60 15.09
CA ALA A 11 3.76 -11.24 13.73
C ALA A 11 2.37 -10.56 13.71
N HIS A 12 1.40 -11.10 14.46
CA HIS A 12 0.06 -10.50 14.55
C HIS A 12 0.04 -9.16 15.30
N GLU A 13 0.96 -8.94 16.23
CA GLU A 13 1.10 -7.63 16.87
C GLU A 13 1.69 -6.60 15.90
N LEU A 14 2.65 -7.01 15.06
CA LEU A 14 3.25 -6.15 14.04
C LEU A 14 2.25 -5.79 12.94
N GLU A 15 1.41 -6.73 12.52
CA GLU A 15 0.31 -6.47 11.58
C GLU A 15 -0.63 -5.39 12.13
N VAL A 16 -1.10 -5.55 13.37
CA VAL A 16 -1.99 -4.56 14.01
C VAL A 16 -1.30 -3.20 14.19
N GLN A 17 -0.03 -3.16 14.58
CA GLN A 17 0.71 -1.90 14.65
C GLN A 17 0.82 -1.22 13.29
N SER A 18 1.09 -1.98 12.24
CA SER A 18 1.17 -1.48 10.86
C SER A 18 -0.16 -0.90 10.40
N GLU A 19 -1.26 -1.61 10.64
CA GLU A 19 -2.61 -1.14 10.32
C GLU A 19 -2.94 0.14 11.10
N ASN A 20 -2.75 0.14 12.42
CA ASN A 20 -3.03 1.31 13.26
C ASN A 20 -2.23 2.54 12.83
N PHE A 21 -0.93 2.36 12.54
CA PHE A 21 -0.10 3.46 12.07
C PHE A 21 -0.60 3.99 10.72
N PHE A 22 -0.97 3.10 9.79
CA PHE A 22 -1.52 3.49 8.51
C PHE A 22 -2.80 4.32 8.68
N TRP A 23 -3.75 3.83 9.49
CA TRP A 23 -5.02 4.50 9.79
C TRP A 23 -4.83 5.89 10.38
N GLN A 24 -3.90 6.05 11.32
CA GLN A 24 -3.60 7.34 11.96
C GLN A 24 -3.01 8.37 10.99
N ASN A 25 -2.37 7.91 9.91
CA ASN A 25 -1.77 8.79 8.91
C ASN A 25 -2.67 9.02 7.69
N LEU A 26 -3.78 8.27 7.54
CA LEU A 26 -4.67 8.39 6.40
C LEU A 26 -5.44 9.73 6.44
N PRO A 27 -5.68 10.40 5.29
CA PRO A 27 -6.54 11.58 5.26
C PRO A 27 -7.94 11.24 5.77
N ALA A 28 -8.45 12.03 6.73
CA ALA A 28 -9.70 11.73 7.43
C ALA A 28 -10.94 11.59 6.51
N GLY A 29 -10.92 12.23 5.35
CA GLY A 29 -12.00 12.13 4.38
C GLY A 29 -11.96 10.88 3.51
N TRP A 30 -10.84 10.15 3.45
CA TRP A 30 -10.72 9.00 2.56
C TRP A 30 -11.41 7.78 3.17
N ILE A 31 -12.03 7.00 2.29
CA ILE A 31 -12.61 5.70 2.64
C ILE A 31 -11.49 4.68 2.64
N CYS A 32 -11.52 3.74 3.58
CA CYS A 32 -10.57 2.64 3.63
C CYS A 32 -11.28 1.36 4.06
N ASP A 33 -11.21 0.34 3.21
CA ASP A 33 -11.87 -0.93 3.40
C ASP A 33 -10.84 -2.06 3.44
N LYS A 34 -11.04 -3.02 4.34
CA LYS A 34 -10.26 -4.26 4.38
C LYS A 34 -10.99 -5.33 3.55
N PRO A 35 -10.40 -5.84 2.45
CA PRO A 35 -11.03 -6.90 1.68
C PRO A 35 -11.29 -8.15 2.51
N GLN A 36 -12.37 -8.86 2.21
CA GLN A 36 -12.70 -10.12 2.91
C GLN A 36 -11.67 -11.23 2.64
N HIS A 37 -11.06 -11.23 1.46
CA HIS A 37 -10.07 -12.24 1.05
C HIS A 37 -8.71 -11.58 0.84
N ASP A 38 -7.67 -12.19 1.42
CA ASP A 38 -6.29 -11.75 1.24
C ASP A 38 -5.67 -12.45 0.01
N TYR A 39 -5.75 -11.76 -1.13
CA TYR A 39 -5.01 -12.12 -2.34
C TYR A 39 -3.83 -11.18 -2.56
N GLY A 40 -3.27 -10.59 -1.49
CA GLY A 40 -2.21 -9.59 -1.59
C GLY A 40 -2.70 -8.15 -1.75
N VAL A 41 -3.93 -7.87 -1.30
CA VAL A 41 -4.43 -6.52 -1.08
C VAL A 41 -4.95 -6.47 0.35
N ASP A 42 -4.25 -5.72 1.20
CA ASP A 42 -4.61 -5.58 2.60
C ASP A 42 -5.68 -4.50 2.80
N LEU A 43 -5.61 -3.41 2.03
CA LEU A 43 -6.58 -2.30 2.09
C LEU A 43 -6.94 -1.77 0.70
N ARG A 44 -8.17 -1.27 0.56
CA ARG A 44 -8.66 -0.53 -0.60
C ARG A 44 -9.08 0.86 -0.14
N LEU A 45 -8.58 1.89 -0.82
CA LEU A 45 -8.85 3.28 -0.48
C LEU A 45 -9.70 3.95 -1.55
N GLY A 46 -10.74 4.65 -1.10
CA GLY A 46 -11.53 5.57 -1.91
C GLY A 46 -11.22 7.02 -1.58
N LEU A 47 -10.85 7.80 -2.60
CA LEU A 47 -10.54 9.21 -2.40
C LEU A 47 -11.82 10.04 -2.35
N THR A 48 -11.78 11.08 -1.52
CA THR A 48 -12.80 12.12 -1.50
C THR A 48 -12.22 13.45 -1.95
N THR A 49 -13.08 14.29 -2.52
CA THR A 49 -12.74 15.67 -2.92
C THR A 49 -13.90 16.56 -2.48
N ASP A 50 -13.61 17.57 -1.67
CA ASP A 50 -14.61 18.50 -1.13
C ASP A 50 -15.84 17.82 -0.49
N GLY A 51 -15.59 16.74 0.26
CA GLY A 51 -16.63 15.95 0.91
C GLY A 51 -17.40 14.99 0.00
N GLN A 52 -17.11 14.97 -1.31
CA GLN A 52 -17.73 14.05 -2.26
C GLN A 52 -16.91 12.76 -2.39
N ILE A 53 -17.60 11.62 -2.36
CA ILE A 53 -17.01 10.32 -2.68
C ILE A 53 -16.76 10.26 -4.18
N THR A 54 -15.50 10.10 -4.57
CA THR A 54 -15.12 10.01 -5.99
C THR A 54 -14.98 8.54 -6.42
N GLY A 55 -14.97 8.29 -7.74
CA GLY A 55 -14.62 6.99 -8.30
C GLY A 55 -13.11 6.69 -8.31
N GLN A 56 -12.30 7.53 -7.66
CA GLN A 56 -10.85 7.40 -7.62
C GLN A 56 -10.44 6.45 -6.50
N GLN A 57 -9.61 5.45 -6.83
CA GLN A 57 -9.31 4.33 -5.95
C GLN A 57 -7.83 3.95 -6.01
N LEU A 58 -7.29 3.50 -4.88
CA LEU A 58 -5.99 2.81 -4.81
C LEU A 58 -6.05 1.58 -3.91
N VAL A 59 -5.12 0.65 -4.13
CA VAL A 59 -4.96 -0.56 -3.32
C VAL A 59 -3.63 -0.52 -2.57
N VAL A 60 -3.61 -1.10 -1.38
CA VAL A 60 -2.45 -1.08 -0.47
C VAL A 60 -2.07 -2.51 -0.13
N GLN A 61 -0.77 -2.83 -0.25
CA GLN A 61 -0.18 -3.98 0.43
C GLN A 61 0.68 -3.47 1.60
N LEU A 62 0.32 -3.87 2.80
CA LEU A 62 1.06 -3.68 4.04
C LEU A 62 2.04 -4.84 4.25
N LYS A 63 3.22 -4.50 4.78
CA LYS A 63 4.15 -5.42 5.41
C LYS A 63 4.67 -4.77 6.68
N ALA A 64 5.08 -5.59 7.64
CA ALA A 64 5.70 -5.10 8.88
C ALA A 64 6.99 -5.87 9.19
N SER A 65 7.92 -5.25 9.90
CA SER A 65 9.03 -5.94 10.57
C SER A 65 9.46 -5.18 11.82
N GLU A 66 10.16 -5.87 12.70
CA GLU A 66 10.66 -5.30 13.95
C GLU A 66 11.70 -4.20 13.68
N ILE A 67 12.69 -4.51 12.83
CA ILE A 67 13.82 -3.65 12.51
C ILE A 67 13.93 -3.45 10.99
N ALA A 68 14.58 -2.35 10.61
CA ALA A 68 14.95 -2.09 9.22
C ALA A 68 16.14 -2.96 8.79
N ASN A 69 16.23 -3.23 7.48
CA ASN A 69 17.32 -4.01 6.90
C ASN A 69 18.53 -3.16 6.49
N ALA A 70 18.36 -1.85 6.34
CA ALA A 70 19.38 -0.92 5.89
C ALA A 70 19.15 0.48 6.49
N ALA A 71 20.17 1.34 6.34
CA ALA A 71 20.17 2.68 6.90
C ALA A 71 19.27 3.66 6.10
N ASP A 72 19.26 3.54 4.78
CA ASP A 72 18.68 4.48 3.82
C ASP A 72 17.43 3.95 3.09
N TYR A 73 17.16 2.65 3.17
CA TYR A 73 15.94 2.02 2.64
C TYR A 73 15.40 0.92 3.57
N VAL A 74 14.15 0.52 3.33
CA VAL A 74 13.56 -0.71 3.87
C VAL A 74 13.24 -1.69 2.75
N VAL A 75 13.24 -2.99 3.05
CA VAL A 75 12.98 -4.03 2.06
C VAL A 75 11.61 -4.66 2.28
N VAL A 76 10.83 -4.71 1.21
CA VAL A 76 9.61 -5.52 1.11
C VAL A 76 9.92 -6.75 0.27
N ARG A 77 9.71 -7.94 0.84
CA ARG A 77 9.64 -9.18 0.06
C ARG A 77 8.22 -9.37 -0.42
N LEU A 78 8.03 -9.44 -1.73
CA LEU A 78 6.73 -9.56 -2.38
C LEU A 78 6.71 -10.84 -3.21
N GLU A 79 5.66 -11.66 -3.05
CA GLU A 79 5.44 -12.83 -3.90
C GLU A 79 5.24 -12.40 -5.35
N VAL A 80 5.80 -13.17 -6.29
CA VAL A 80 5.72 -12.87 -7.73
C VAL A 80 4.27 -12.91 -8.21
N THR A 81 3.43 -13.79 -7.65
CA THR A 81 2.00 -13.84 -7.94
C THR A 81 1.27 -12.58 -7.47
N THR A 82 1.60 -12.07 -6.29
CA THR A 82 1.05 -10.80 -5.78
C THR A 82 1.51 -9.62 -6.63
N LEU A 83 2.80 -9.56 -7.00
CA LEU A 83 3.32 -8.53 -7.91
C LEU A 83 2.55 -8.54 -9.25
N ALA A 84 2.34 -9.73 -9.82
CA ALA A 84 1.62 -9.89 -11.07
C ALA A 84 0.17 -9.40 -10.95
N LEU A 85 -0.53 -9.78 -9.88
CA LEU A 85 -1.89 -9.29 -9.61
C LEU A 85 -1.93 -7.77 -9.51
N LEU A 86 -1.09 -7.18 -8.64
CA LEU A 86 -1.09 -5.73 -8.41
C LEU A 86 -0.73 -4.94 -9.68
N ARG A 87 0.13 -5.47 -10.55
CA ARG A 87 0.46 -4.85 -11.85
C ARG A 87 -0.66 -4.95 -12.89
N GLN A 88 -1.55 -5.94 -12.76
CA GLN A 88 -2.72 -6.10 -13.63
C GLN A 88 -3.94 -5.30 -13.18
N MET A 89 -3.97 -4.87 -11.91
CA MET A 89 -5.02 -3.99 -11.42
C MET A 89 -4.99 -2.66 -12.16
N LEU A 90 -6.18 -2.15 -12.48
CA LEU A 90 -6.29 -0.82 -13.03
C LEU A 90 -5.95 0.20 -11.93
N GLU A 91 -6.42 -0.03 -10.71
CA GLU A 91 -6.16 0.79 -9.53
C GLU A 91 -4.67 1.07 -9.32
N VAL A 92 -4.35 2.25 -8.77
CA VAL A 92 -2.99 2.53 -8.33
C VAL A 92 -2.67 1.58 -7.17
N ALA A 93 -1.53 0.92 -7.22
CA ALA A 93 -1.04 0.09 -6.11
C ALA A 93 0.08 0.80 -5.35
N ILE A 94 0.02 0.75 -4.01
CA ILE A 94 1.07 1.23 -3.11
C ILE A 94 1.54 0.09 -2.20
N LEU A 95 2.85 0.00 -2.04
CA LEU A 95 3.47 -0.86 -1.04
C LEU A 95 3.81 -0.03 0.18
N VAL A 96 3.50 -0.53 1.37
CA VAL A 96 3.81 0.13 2.64
C VAL A 96 4.51 -0.85 3.57
N LYS A 97 5.61 -0.40 4.17
CA LYS A 97 6.40 -1.18 5.11
C LYS A 97 6.50 -0.46 6.46
N TYR A 98 5.87 -1.00 7.49
CA TYR A 98 6.02 -0.53 8.87
C TYR A 98 7.25 -1.16 9.54
N ILE A 99 8.01 -0.34 10.26
CA ILE A 99 9.17 -0.75 11.08
C ILE A 99 8.88 -0.39 12.55
N ALA A 100 8.68 -1.41 13.39
CA ALA A 100 8.22 -1.20 14.77
C ALA A 100 9.23 -0.46 15.65
N ALA A 101 10.53 -0.77 15.53
CA ALA A 101 11.57 -0.09 16.28
C ALA A 101 11.67 1.41 15.95
N GLU A 102 11.29 1.79 14.73
CA GLU A 102 11.31 3.18 14.25
C GLU A 102 9.95 3.88 14.45
N ARG A 103 8.89 3.12 14.76
CA ARG A 103 7.50 3.58 14.83
C ARG A 103 7.11 4.40 13.60
N GLU A 104 7.47 3.88 12.43
CA GLU A 104 7.32 4.56 11.14
C GLU A 104 6.93 3.58 10.04
N ALA A 105 6.19 4.06 9.04
CA ALA A 105 5.95 3.34 7.81
C ALA A 105 6.55 4.05 6.60
N TYR A 106 7.05 3.26 5.67
CA TYR A 106 7.64 3.74 4.42
C TYR A 106 6.83 3.27 3.23
N TRP A 107 6.71 4.10 2.20
CA TRP A 107 5.82 3.83 1.07
C TRP A 107 6.51 3.91 -0.30
N LEU A 108 5.98 3.15 -1.26
CA LEU A 108 6.38 3.23 -2.66
C LEU A 108 5.17 2.96 -3.55
N LEU A 109 4.93 3.81 -4.55
CA LEU A 109 3.98 3.48 -5.62
C LEU A 109 4.54 2.34 -6.44
N LEU A 110 3.76 1.28 -6.67
CA LEU A 110 4.24 0.08 -7.34
C LEU A 110 4.79 0.37 -8.74
N LYS A 111 4.27 1.39 -9.42
CA LYS A 111 4.76 1.84 -10.74
C LYS A 111 6.25 2.21 -10.75
N ASP A 112 6.82 2.57 -9.60
CA ASP A 112 8.23 2.95 -9.46
C ASP A 112 9.13 1.73 -9.23
N PHE A 113 8.55 0.54 -9.04
CA PHE A 113 9.27 -0.73 -9.02
C PHE A 113 9.27 -1.37 -10.42
N THR A 114 10.40 -1.21 -11.11
CA THR A 114 10.57 -1.60 -12.53
C THR A 114 11.29 -2.93 -12.75
N ALA A 115 11.80 -3.57 -11.69
CA ALA A 115 12.49 -4.84 -11.84
C ALA A 115 11.51 -5.97 -12.20
N GLU A 116 11.97 -6.88 -13.06
CA GLU A 116 11.21 -8.07 -13.43
C GLU A 116 11.71 -9.30 -12.65
N PRO A 117 10.82 -10.20 -12.22
CA PRO A 117 11.22 -11.47 -11.63
C PRO A 117 12.02 -12.32 -12.62
N MET A 118 13.07 -12.99 -12.13
CA MET A 118 13.78 -14.01 -12.89
C MET A 118 12.95 -15.30 -12.98
N GLY A 119 13.20 -16.12 -14.02
CA GLY A 119 12.53 -17.41 -14.19
C GLY A 119 12.65 -18.29 -12.94
N GLY A 120 11.51 -18.77 -12.42
CA GLY A 120 11.44 -19.61 -11.22
C GLY A 120 11.56 -18.88 -9.88
N GLN A 121 11.74 -17.55 -9.88
CA GLN A 121 11.77 -16.74 -8.67
C GLN A 121 10.39 -16.74 -7.98
N ARG A 122 10.34 -17.00 -6.68
CA ARG A 122 9.09 -16.97 -5.89
C ARG A 122 8.77 -15.57 -5.37
N THR A 123 9.79 -14.83 -4.96
CA THR A 123 9.66 -13.50 -4.37
C THR A 123 10.64 -12.50 -4.97
N VAL A 124 10.22 -11.24 -5.11
CA VAL A 124 11.09 -10.11 -5.42
C VAL A 124 11.36 -9.28 -4.17
N SER A 125 12.48 -8.56 -4.16
CA SER A 125 12.82 -7.59 -3.11
C SER A 125 12.64 -6.17 -3.62
N VAL A 126 11.67 -5.46 -3.07
CA VAL A 126 11.42 -4.05 -3.36
C VAL A 126 12.13 -3.21 -2.31
N ARG A 127 12.98 -2.28 -2.74
CA ARG A 127 13.63 -1.30 -1.87
C ARG A 127 12.78 -0.03 -1.82
N ILE A 128 12.35 0.34 -0.63
CA ILE A 128 11.60 1.58 -0.38
C ILE A 128 12.56 2.57 0.29
N PRO A 129 12.87 3.72 -0.34
CA PRO A 129 13.71 4.74 0.27
C PRO A 129 13.13 5.25 1.60
N LYS A 130 13.95 5.41 2.64
CA LYS A 130 13.49 5.92 3.94
C LYS A 130 13.07 7.40 3.91
N VAL A 131 13.37 8.12 2.83
CA VAL A 131 12.81 9.45 2.60
C VAL A 131 11.30 9.41 2.33
N ASN A 132 10.77 8.27 1.85
CA ASN A 132 9.34 8.09 1.60
C ASN A 132 8.61 7.69 2.89
N ARG A 133 8.60 8.59 3.88
CA ARG A 133 7.89 8.38 5.15
C ARG A 133 6.40 8.62 4.96
N LEU A 134 5.57 7.77 5.55
CA LEU A 134 4.12 7.95 5.54
C LEU A 134 3.72 9.10 6.47
N SER A 135 4.43 9.27 7.60
CA SER A 135 4.25 10.41 8.50
C SER A 135 4.56 11.78 7.89
N ALA A 136 5.27 11.82 6.76
CA ALA A 136 5.54 13.05 6.02
C ALA A 136 4.34 13.52 5.17
N ASN A 137 3.16 12.93 5.36
CA ASN A 137 1.91 13.24 4.66
C ASN A 137 2.05 13.23 3.12
N PRO A 138 2.38 12.07 2.52
CA PRO A 138 2.55 11.95 1.06
C PRO A 138 1.23 11.96 0.27
N TRP A 139 0.09 11.99 0.95
CA TRP A 139 -1.23 11.79 0.36
C TRP A 139 -1.62 12.81 -0.71
N PRO A 140 -1.25 14.11 -0.64
CA PRO A 140 -1.49 15.03 -1.75
C PRO A 140 -0.81 14.57 -3.05
N PHE A 141 0.44 14.11 -2.95
CA PHE A 141 1.20 13.60 -4.10
C PHE A 141 0.62 12.28 -4.62
N ILE A 142 0.34 11.34 -3.73
CA ILE A 142 -0.27 10.04 -4.09
C ILE A 142 -1.64 10.27 -4.73
N GLY A 143 -2.47 11.14 -4.14
CA GLY A 143 -3.80 11.46 -4.62
C GLY A 143 -3.79 12.06 -6.02
N GLN A 144 -2.86 12.99 -6.30
CA GLN A 144 -2.68 13.54 -7.64
C GLN A 144 -2.34 12.44 -8.67
N HIS A 145 -1.50 11.47 -8.29
CA HIS A 145 -1.19 10.34 -9.17
C HIS A 145 -2.42 9.46 -9.44
N VAL A 146 -3.20 9.15 -8.40
CA VAL A 146 -4.46 8.38 -8.52
C VAL A 146 -5.44 9.09 -9.44
N GLN A 147 -5.61 10.40 -9.27
CA GLN A 147 -6.48 11.22 -10.10
C GLN A 147 -6.05 11.18 -11.57
N ALA A 148 -4.75 11.33 -11.85
CA ALA A 148 -4.22 11.27 -13.21
C ALA A 148 -4.46 9.91 -13.86
N VAL A 149 -4.26 8.81 -13.13
CA VAL A 149 -4.52 7.45 -13.61
C VAL A 149 -6.03 7.24 -13.84
N HIS A 150 -6.87 7.70 -12.93
CA HIS A 150 -8.32 7.61 -13.06
C HIS A 150 -8.83 8.33 -14.32
N PHE A 151 -8.40 9.57 -14.56
CA PHE A 151 -8.83 10.33 -15.74
C PHE A 151 -8.33 9.74 -17.05
N ARG A 152 -7.12 9.18 -17.09
CA ARG A 152 -6.64 8.43 -18.27
C ARG A 152 -7.57 7.27 -18.62
N LYS A 153 -8.04 6.51 -17.62
CA LYS A 153 -9.00 5.41 -17.84
C LYS A 153 -10.35 5.91 -18.32
N LEU A 154 -10.88 6.95 -17.68
CA LEU A 154 -12.16 7.52 -18.09
C LEU A 154 -12.12 8.01 -19.53
N ASN A 155 -11.04 8.68 -19.94
CA ASN A 155 -10.88 9.17 -21.31
C ASN A 155 -10.76 8.03 -22.32
N ALA A 156 -10.06 6.95 -21.97
CA ALA A 156 -10.01 5.74 -22.82
C ALA A 156 -11.40 5.11 -23.02
N ASN A 157 -12.28 5.21 -22.02
CA ASN A 157 -13.65 4.68 -22.07
C ASN A 157 -14.68 5.65 -22.68
N ARG A 158 -14.35 6.94 -22.80
CA ARG A 158 -15.25 7.99 -23.29
C ARG A 158 -14.53 8.94 -24.27
N PRO A 159 -14.04 8.44 -25.41
CA PRO A 159 -13.36 9.29 -26.38
C PRO A 159 -14.28 10.42 -26.86
N GLY A 160 -13.78 11.66 -26.87
CA GLY A 160 -14.48 12.83 -27.39
C GLY A 160 -15.39 13.59 -26.41
N HIS A 161 -15.48 13.19 -25.14
CA HIS A 161 -16.15 13.99 -24.10
C HIS A 161 -15.11 14.83 -23.34
N PRO A 162 -15.05 16.16 -23.53
CA PRO A 162 -14.19 17.01 -22.71
C PRO A 162 -14.62 16.93 -21.25
N GLN A 163 -13.64 16.77 -20.36
CA GLN A 163 -13.88 16.82 -18.92
C GLN A 163 -14.18 18.28 -18.54
N GLN A 164 -15.34 18.52 -17.89
CA GLN A 164 -15.68 19.79 -17.24
C GLN A 164 -15.06 19.84 -15.84
#